data_AF-A0A2G5IYX4-F1
#
_entry.id   AF-A0A2G5IYX4-F1
#
_cell.length_a   1.000
_cell.length_b   1.000
_cell.length_c   1.000
_cell.angle_alpha   90.00
_cell.angle_beta   90.00
_cell.angle_gamma   90.00
#
_symmetry.space_group_name_H-M   'P 1'
#
loop_
_entity.id
_entity.type
_entity.pdbx_description
1 polymer ?
#
loop_
_entity_poly.entity_id
_entity_poly.type
_entity_poly.pdbx_seq_one_letter_code
_entity_poly.pdbx_strand_id
1 'polypeptide(L)'
;MAGGPNPYKRKNPAEHAEKAAIVFQLKLDGHSFRAIEAITAAPNGPTNGVRIPWTTARDLLREELARRVDPKIDAYRTLHLARLEAELVRLSELEARAKQVLDRHHITVNNGRVISIDGEPLQDDGPVLAAIDRLIKIEDARRKNNESQRKLLGLDAPTKVDAQVTEVTQQDIELQEMLREAKAKVQIEEQRIIDGGNS
;
A
#
# COMPACT_ATOMS: atom_id res chain seq x y z
N MET A 1 6.45 -41.09 -40.03
CA MET A 1 5.53 -40.63 -38.97
C MET A 1 5.99 -39.26 -38.51
N ALA A 2 5.08 -38.28 -38.54
CA ALA A 2 5.34 -36.84 -38.62
C ALA A 2 5.79 -36.21 -37.29
N GLY A 3 6.89 -35.45 -37.30
CA GLY A 3 7.24 -34.48 -36.26
C GLY A 3 6.66 -33.12 -36.61
N GLY A 4 5.43 -32.85 -36.18
CA GLY A 4 4.82 -31.53 -36.32
C GLY A 4 5.56 -30.46 -35.49
N PRO A 5 5.50 -29.18 -35.88
CA PRO A 5 6.16 -28.11 -35.15
C PRO A 5 5.62 -28.02 -33.72
N ASN A 6 6.54 -28.01 -32.75
CA ASN A 6 6.23 -27.97 -31.33
C ASN A 6 5.37 -26.73 -31.04
N PRO A 7 4.17 -26.85 -30.46
CA PRO A 7 3.30 -25.70 -30.22
C PRO A 7 4.02 -24.70 -29.31
N TYR A 8 4.03 -23.43 -29.70
CA TYR A 8 4.59 -22.34 -28.91
C TYR A 8 3.85 -22.29 -27.57
N LYS A 9 4.42 -22.87 -26.51
CA LYS A 9 3.88 -22.76 -25.15
C LYS A 9 3.89 -21.27 -24.79
N ARG A 10 2.72 -20.65 -24.71
CA ARG A 10 2.56 -19.33 -24.10
C ARG A 10 3.17 -19.39 -22.70
N LYS A 11 4.19 -18.57 -22.46
CA LYS A 11 4.78 -18.42 -21.13
C LYS A 11 3.66 -17.97 -20.19
N ASN A 12 3.50 -18.68 -19.07
CA ASN A 12 2.56 -18.30 -18.03
C ASN A 12 3.00 -16.93 -17.47
N PRO A 13 2.18 -15.86 -17.61
CA PRO A 13 2.56 -14.52 -17.14
C PRO A 13 2.82 -14.47 -15.63
N ALA A 14 2.12 -15.31 -14.85
CA ALA A 14 2.29 -15.39 -13.40
C ALA A 14 3.68 -15.92 -13.03
N GLU A 15 4.08 -17.05 -13.58
CA GLU A 15 5.41 -17.63 -13.37
C GLU A 15 6.54 -16.67 -13.84
N HIS A 16 6.27 -15.86 -14.86
CA HIS A 16 7.24 -14.87 -15.34
C HIS A 16 7.46 -13.75 -14.33
N ALA A 17 6.38 -13.22 -13.75
CA ALA A 17 6.43 -12.18 -12.73
C ALA A 17 7.09 -12.69 -11.44
N GLU A 18 6.79 -13.92 -11.01
CA GLU A 18 7.42 -14.55 -9.84
C GLU A 18 8.94 -14.67 -10.02
N LYS A 19 9.38 -15.17 -11.19
CA LYS A 19 10.81 -15.27 -11.50
C LYS A 19 11.49 -13.90 -11.53
N ALA A 20 10.80 -12.87 -12.03
CA ALA A 20 11.32 -11.49 -12.06
C ALA A 20 11.52 -10.93 -10.64
N ALA A 21 10.57 -11.15 -9.74
CA ALA A 21 10.66 -10.74 -8.34
C ALA A 21 11.80 -11.46 -7.60
N ILE A 22 11.95 -12.78 -7.79
CA ILE A 22 13.05 -13.56 -7.20
C ILE A 22 14.41 -13.05 -7.66
N VAL A 23 14.57 -12.82 -8.97
CA VAL A 23 15.82 -12.31 -9.54
C VAL A 23 16.14 -10.90 -9.01
N PHE A 24 15.12 -10.05 -8.88
CA PHE A 24 15.28 -8.71 -8.30
C PHE A 24 15.74 -8.77 -6.84
N GLN A 25 15.12 -9.63 -6.03
CA GLN A 25 15.50 -9.80 -4.62
C GLN A 25 16.95 -10.30 -4.49
N LEU A 26 17.32 -11.36 -5.19
CA LEU A 26 18.69 -11.88 -5.16
C LEU A 26 19.72 -10.85 -5.66
N LYS A 27 19.29 -9.92 -6.52
CA LYS A 27 20.13 -8.81 -6.96
C LYS A 27 20.32 -7.75 -5.89
N LEU A 28 19.28 -7.43 -5.11
CA LEU A 28 19.39 -6.57 -3.92
C LEU A 28 20.31 -7.18 -2.86
N ASP A 29 20.25 -8.51 -2.69
CA ASP A 29 21.10 -9.27 -1.77
C ASP A 29 22.57 -9.34 -2.24
N GLY A 30 22.91 -8.69 -3.37
CA GLY A 30 24.28 -8.53 -3.85
C GLY A 30 24.80 -9.65 -4.75
N HIS A 31 23.97 -10.64 -5.10
CA HIS A 31 24.41 -11.76 -5.94
C HIS A 31 24.72 -11.33 -7.38
N SER A 32 25.76 -11.94 -7.97
CA SER A 32 26.06 -11.80 -9.40
C SER A 32 25.06 -12.60 -10.25
N PHE A 33 24.86 -12.26 -11.52
CA PHE A 33 23.94 -13.03 -12.38
C PHE A 33 24.33 -14.50 -12.53
N ARG A 34 25.64 -14.81 -12.46
CA ARG A 34 26.13 -16.20 -12.45
C ARG A 34 25.80 -16.90 -11.13
N ALA A 35 25.87 -16.19 -10.01
CA ALA A 35 25.46 -16.74 -8.71
C ALA A 35 23.94 -16.96 -8.65
N ILE A 36 23.14 -16.04 -9.20
CA ILE A 36 21.67 -16.18 -9.30
C ILE A 36 21.30 -17.43 -10.09
N GLU A 37 21.98 -17.70 -11.19
CA GLU A 37 21.76 -18.93 -11.97
C GLU A 37 22.08 -20.18 -11.15
N ALA A 38 23.19 -20.20 -10.42
CA ALA A 38 23.55 -21.32 -9.55
C ALA A 38 22.55 -21.52 -8.41
N ILE A 39 22.10 -20.43 -7.78
CA ILE A 39 21.12 -20.43 -6.69
C ILE A 39 19.75 -20.93 -7.17
N THR A 40 19.28 -20.48 -8.33
CA THR A 40 17.99 -20.91 -8.90
C THR A 40 18.03 -22.33 -9.46
N ALA A 41 19.20 -22.82 -9.89
CA ALA A 41 19.37 -24.20 -10.30
C ALA A 41 19.42 -25.18 -9.12
N ALA A 42 19.66 -24.71 -7.89
CA ALA A 42 19.73 -25.58 -6.72
C ALA A 42 18.34 -26.20 -6.43
N PRO A 43 18.26 -27.52 -6.12
CA PRO A 43 16.98 -28.18 -5.83
C PRO A 43 16.18 -27.54 -4.70
N ASN A 44 16.89 -27.04 -3.68
CA ASN A 44 16.33 -26.31 -2.54
C ASN A 44 16.42 -24.78 -2.71
N GLY A 45 16.61 -24.32 -3.95
CA GLY A 45 16.70 -22.91 -4.29
C GLY A 45 15.32 -22.23 -4.35
N PRO A 46 15.29 -20.91 -4.50
CA PRO A 46 14.06 -20.10 -4.47
C PRO A 46 13.08 -20.40 -5.61
N THR A 47 13.50 -21.21 -6.59
CA THR A 47 12.71 -21.64 -7.75
C THR A 47 12.51 -23.15 -7.78
N ASN A 48 12.74 -23.86 -6.67
CA ASN A 48 12.58 -25.33 -6.55
C ASN A 48 13.36 -26.11 -7.63
N GLY A 49 14.60 -25.71 -7.90
CA GLY A 49 15.46 -26.33 -8.93
C GLY A 49 15.21 -25.85 -10.35
N VAL A 50 14.27 -24.93 -10.59
CA VAL A 50 14.07 -24.34 -11.92
C VAL A 50 15.15 -23.30 -12.18
N ARG A 51 16.17 -23.71 -12.96
CA ARG A 51 17.27 -22.84 -13.38
C ARG A 51 16.77 -21.62 -14.16
N ILE A 52 17.19 -20.44 -13.75
CA ILE A 52 17.04 -19.20 -14.52
C ILE A 52 18.42 -18.85 -15.12
N PRO A 53 18.60 -18.97 -16.45
CA PRO A 53 19.85 -18.59 -17.10
C PRO A 53 20.20 -17.13 -16.81
N TRP A 54 21.48 -16.82 -16.63
CA TRP A 54 21.95 -15.47 -16.30
C TRP A 54 21.51 -14.40 -17.32
N THR A 55 21.36 -14.77 -18.60
CA THR A 55 20.82 -13.89 -19.66
C THR A 55 19.36 -13.55 -19.41
N THR A 56 18.54 -14.56 -19.14
CA THR A 56 17.12 -14.41 -18.76
C THR A 56 16.97 -13.64 -17.46
N ALA A 57 17.83 -13.88 -16.46
CA ALA A 57 17.84 -13.12 -15.22
C ALA A 57 18.11 -11.62 -15.47
N ARG A 58 19.00 -11.29 -16.41
CA ARG A 58 19.24 -9.89 -16.79
C ARG A 58 18.00 -9.23 -17.40
N ASP A 59 17.30 -9.95 -18.27
CA ASP A 59 16.08 -9.43 -18.92
C ASP A 59 14.93 -9.31 -17.92
N LEU A 60 14.73 -10.32 -17.07
CA LEU A 60 13.76 -10.31 -15.97
C LEU A 60 14.01 -9.16 -14.98
N LEU A 61 15.28 -8.92 -14.62
CA LEU A 61 15.64 -7.79 -13.78
C LEU A 61 15.33 -6.45 -14.47
N ARG A 62 15.63 -6.33 -15.77
CA ARG A 62 15.35 -5.12 -16.54
C ARG A 62 13.87 -4.83 -16.62
N GLU A 63 13.05 -5.87 -16.85
CA GLU A 63 11.59 -5.76 -16.84
C GLU A 63 11.06 -5.42 -15.45
N GLU A 64 11.59 -6.04 -14.39
CA GLU A 64 11.20 -5.77 -13.01
C GLU A 64 11.60 -4.36 -12.56
N LEU A 65 12.77 -3.88 -12.98
CA LEU A 65 13.22 -2.51 -12.75
C LEU A 65 12.37 -1.51 -13.53
N ALA A 66 12.08 -1.76 -14.81
CA ALA A 66 11.18 -0.90 -15.59
C ALA A 66 9.76 -0.88 -15.01
N ARG A 67 9.32 -2.01 -14.43
CA ARG A 67 8.05 -2.14 -13.71
C ARG A 67 8.05 -1.38 -12.37
N ARG A 68 9.16 -1.40 -11.63
CA ARG A 68 9.25 -0.82 -10.27
C ARG A 68 9.72 0.63 -10.23
N VAL A 69 10.61 1.02 -11.13
CA VAL A 69 11.32 2.30 -11.13
C VAL A 69 11.49 2.77 -12.59
N ASP A 70 10.47 3.45 -13.13
CA ASP A 70 10.69 4.34 -14.27
C ASP A 70 10.92 5.75 -13.72
N PRO A 71 12.12 6.35 -13.84
CA PRO A 71 12.40 7.72 -13.39
C PRO A 71 11.44 8.77 -13.97
N LYS A 72 10.82 8.49 -15.12
CA LYS A 72 9.78 9.35 -15.70
C LYS A 72 8.50 9.35 -14.85
N ILE A 73 8.19 8.24 -14.19
CA ILE A 73 7.02 8.12 -13.31
C ILE A 73 7.24 8.95 -12.04
N ASP A 74 8.45 8.95 -11.47
CA ASP A 74 8.71 9.78 -10.28
C ASP A 74 8.70 11.27 -10.63
N ALA A 75 9.33 11.68 -11.74
CA ALA A 75 9.23 13.06 -12.22
C ALA A 75 7.78 13.46 -12.54
N TYR A 76 6.98 12.55 -13.11
CA TYR A 76 5.56 12.76 -13.37
C TYR A 76 4.76 12.87 -12.07
N ARG A 77 5.02 12.01 -11.07
CA ARG A 77 4.40 12.08 -9.73
C ARG A 77 4.68 13.41 -9.07
N THR A 78 5.94 13.86 -9.07
CA THR A 78 6.32 15.16 -8.50
C THR A 78 5.58 16.31 -9.19
N LEU A 79 5.53 16.31 -10.53
CA LEU A 79 4.81 17.35 -11.29
C LEU A 79 3.30 17.32 -10.99
N HIS A 80 2.71 16.13 -10.88
CA HIS A 80 1.30 15.98 -10.55
C HIS A 80 0.97 16.41 -9.12
N LEU A 81 1.81 16.07 -8.15
CA LEU A 81 1.66 16.53 -6.77
C LEU A 81 1.71 18.06 -6.70
N ALA A 82 2.69 18.68 -7.36
CA ALA A 82 2.81 20.14 -7.41
C ALA A 82 1.56 20.83 -8.02
N ARG A 83 0.94 20.20 -9.04
CA ARG A 83 -0.32 20.70 -9.61
C ARG A 83 -1.48 20.62 -8.63
N LEU A 84 -1.63 19.49 -7.93
CA LEU A 84 -2.68 19.29 -6.94
C LEU A 84 -2.51 20.24 -5.75
N GLU A 85 -1.27 20.47 -5.30
CA GLU A 85 -0.95 21.44 -4.25
C GLU A 85 -1.30 22.88 -4.67
N ALA A 86 -0.91 23.28 -5.89
CA ALA A 86 -1.27 24.59 -6.43
C ALA A 86 -2.80 24.77 -6.55
N GLU A 87 -3.53 23.70 -6.86
CA GLU A 87 -4.99 23.72 -6.89
C GLU A 87 -5.58 23.90 -5.48
N LEU A 88 -5.05 23.22 -4.46
CA LEU A 88 -5.48 23.39 -3.07
C LEU A 88 -5.27 24.83 -2.56
N VAL A 89 -4.17 25.48 -2.96
CA VAL A 89 -3.93 26.91 -2.66
C VAL A 89 -5.03 27.78 -3.27
N ARG A 90 -5.33 27.60 -4.56
CA ARG A 90 -6.42 28.35 -5.24
C ARG A 90 -7.78 28.10 -4.57
N LEU A 91 -8.09 26.86 -4.21
CA LEU A 91 -9.32 26.51 -3.50
C LEU A 91 -9.40 27.18 -2.12
N SER A 92 -8.27 27.35 -1.44
CA SER A 92 -8.19 28.08 -0.16
C SER A 92 -8.47 29.57 -0.32
N GLU A 93 -7.94 30.19 -1.36
CA GLU A 93 -8.24 31.58 -1.69
C GLU A 93 -9.72 31.79 -2.05
N LEU A 94 -10.31 30.88 -2.83
CA LEU A 94 -11.73 30.92 -3.18
C LEU A 94 -12.62 30.74 -1.94
N GLU A 95 -12.25 29.85 -1.02
CA GLU A 95 -12.95 29.66 0.24
C GLU A 95 -12.93 30.95 1.07
N ALA A 96 -11.76 31.58 1.22
CA ALA A 96 -11.61 32.82 1.96
C ALA A 96 -12.50 33.92 1.38
N ARG A 97 -12.57 34.05 0.05
CA ARG A 97 -13.46 35.02 -0.62
C ARG A 97 -14.95 34.71 -0.40
N ALA A 98 -15.34 33.44 -0.45
CA ALA A 98 -16.72 33.05 -0.18
C ALA A 98 -17.11 33.32 1.27
N LYS A 99 -16.22 33.06 2.24
CA LYS A 99 -16.41 33.40 3.65
C LYS A 99 -16.61 34.90 3.87
N GLN A 100 -15.85 35.74 3.18
CA GLN A 100 -16.06 37.20 3.22
C GLN A 100 -17.46 37.62 2.72
N VAL A 101 -18.13 36.83 1.87
CA VAL A 101 -19.52 37.11 1.50
C VAL A 101 -20.44 36.77 2.67
N LEU A 102 -20.22 35.65 3.37
CA LEU A 102 -21.03 35.27 4.54
C LEU A 102 -20.93 36.29 5.68
N ASP A 103 -19.76 36.91 5.86
CA ASP A 103 -19.53 37.90 6.94
C ASP A 103 -20.14 39.28 6.65
N ARG A 104 -20.54 39.54 5.40
CA ARG A 104 -21.10 40.85 4.99
C ARG A 104 -22.59 40.91 5.25
N HIS A 105 -23.06 42.12 5.56
CA HIS A 105 -24.48 42.42 5.63
C HIS A 105 -25.01 42.76 4.24
N HIS A 106 -25.94 41.94 3.73
CA HIS A 106 -26.52 42.11 2.40
C HIS A 106 -27.94 42.64 2.52
N ILE A 107 -28.22 43.71 1.78
CA ILE A 107 -29.53 44.35 1.74
C ILE A 107 -30.15 44.18 0.35
N THR A 108 -31.47 44.03 0.31
CA THR A 108 -32.19 43.86 -0.94
C THR A 108 -32.27 45.19 -1.68
N VAL A 109 -31.83 45.21 -2.93
CA VAL A 109 -31.90 46.39 -3.81
C VAL A 109 -32.71 46.05 -5.05
N ASN A 110 -33.65 46.92 -5.43
CA ASN A 110 -34.44 46.80 -6.66
C ASN A 110 -34.40 48.12 -7.43
N ASN A 111 -33.98 48.07 -8.71
CA ASN A 111 -33.80 49.25 -9.57
C ASN A 111 -32.97 50.37 -8.91
N GLY A 112 -31.92 50.00 -8.16
CA GLY A 112 -31.04 50.95 -7.47
C GLY A 112 -31.62 51.57 -6.20
N ARG A 113 -32.78 51.10 -5.71
CA ARG A 113 -33.39 51.55 -4.45
C ARG A 113 -33.37 50.41 -3.42
N VAL A 114 -33.03 50.74 -2.17
CA VAL A 114 -33.11 49.80 -1.04
C VAL A 114 -34.58 49.53 -0.74
N ILE A 115 -34.94 48.26 -0.60
CA ILE A 115 -36.28 47.86 -0.15
C ILE A 115 -36.26 47.83 1.38
N SER A 116 -37.26 48.44 2.01
CA SER A 116 -37.42 48.47 3.47
C SER A 116 -38.80 47.95 3.88
N ILE A 117 -38.86 47.30 5.04
CA ILE A 117 -40.09 46.88 5.71
C ILE A 117 -40.09 47.55 7.08
N ASP A 118 -41.16 48.30 7.39
CA ASP A 118 -41.32 49.03 8.66
C ASP A 118 -40.18 50.02 8.99
N GLY A 119 -39.54 50.56 7.96
CA GLY A 119 -38.43 51.52 8.09
C GLY A 119 -37.04 50.88 8.14
N GLU A 120 -36.95 49.56 8.27
CA GLU A 120 -35.69 48.82 8.29
C GLU A 120 -35.38 48.21 6.91
N PRO A 121 -34.11 48.23 6.44
CA PRO A 121 -33.72 47.57 5.19
C PRO A 121 -34.02 46.07 5.22
N LEU A 122 -34.62 45.56 4.13
CA LEU A 122 -34.86 44.13 3.97
C LEU A 122 -33.53 43.41 3.72
N GLN A 123 -33.21 42.42 4.56
CA GLN A 123 -32.03 41.58 4.41
C GLN A 123 -32.14 40.69 3.17
N ASP A 124 -31.07 40.57 2.39
CA ASP A 124 -30.97 39.67 1.24
C ASP A 124 -30.09 38.47 1.57
N ASP A 125 -30.70 37.29 1.72
CA ASP A 125 -29.96 36.05 1.94
C ASP A 125 -29.51 35.39 0.63
N GLY A 126 -29.85 35.94 -0.55
CA GLY A 126 -29.44 35.43 -1.85
C GLY A 126 -27.92 35.30 -2.01
N PRO A 127 -27.13 36.36 -1.73
CA PRO A 127 -25.67 36.28 -1.73
C PRO A 127 -25.11 35.27 -0.73
N VAL A 128 -25.76 35.10 0.42
CA VAL A 128 -25.37 34.14 1.47
C VAL A 128 -25.56 32.71 0.97
N LEU A 129 -26.74 32.38 0.45
CA LEU A 129 -27.04 31.07 -0.12
C LEU A 129 -26.11 30.74 -1.30
N ALA A 130 -25.86 31.71 -2.18
CA ALA A 130 -24.92 31.54 -3.28
C ALA A 130 -23.49 31.27 -2.77
N ALA A 131 -23.05 31.91 -1.69
CA ALA A 131 -21.74 31.65 -1.08
C ALA A 131 -21.66 30.25 -0.47
N ILE A 132 -22.72 29.79 0.22
CA ILE A 132 -22.82 28.42 0.76
C ILE A 132 -22.69 27.39 -0.36
N ASP A 133 -23.42 27.56 -1.46
CA ASP A 133 -23.33 26.67 -2.62
C ASP A 133 -21.91 26.60 -3.21
N ARG A 134 -21.19 27.73 -3.21
CA ARG A 134 -19.79 27.75 -3.66
C ARG A 134 -18.87 27.04 -2.68
N LEU A 135 -19.08 27.19 -1.38
CA LEU A 135 -18.30 26.48 -0.35
C LEU A 135 -18.49 24.96 -0.46
N ILE A 136 -19.71 24.48 -0.67
CA ILE A 136 -19.97 23.04 -0.89
C ILE A 136 -19.19 22.53 -2.11
N LYS A 137 -19.21 23.26 -3.23
CA LYS A 137 -18.46 22.89 -4.44
C LYS A 137 -16.94 22.89 -4.24
N ILE A 138 -16.43 23.83 -3.45
CA ILE A 138 -15.00 23.90 -3.09
C ILE A 138 -14.61 22.68 -2.24
N GLU A 139 -15.45 22.31 -1.27
CA GLU A 139 -15.23 21.15 -0.42
C GLU A 139 -15.24 19.83 -1.22
N ASP A 140 -16.18 19.68 -2.15
CA ASP A 140 -16.19 18.53 -3.06
C ASP A 140 -14.93 18.46 -3.94
N ALA A 141 -14.42 19.60 -4.41
CA ALA A 141 -13.17 19.66 -5.15
C ALA A 141 -11.96 19.26 -4.29
N ARG A 142 -11.90 19.69 -3.03
CA ARG A 142 -10.85 19.27 -2.08
C ARG A 142 -10.84 17.77 -1.84
N ARG A 143 -12.01 17.17 -1.63
CA ARG A 143 -12.14 15.72 -1.43
C ARG A 143 -11.58 14.94 -2.61
N LYS A 144 -11.89 15.38 -3.85
CA LYS A 144 -11.36 14.77 -5.08
C LYS A 144 -9.84 14.93 -5.21
N ASN A 145 -9.30 16.09 -4.83
CA ASN A 145 -7.85 16.31 -4.82
C ASN A 145 -7.15 15.41 -3.80
N ASN A 146 -7.69 15.30 -2.58
CA ASN A 146 -7.14 14.42 -1.54
C ASN A 146 -7.21 12.94 -1.95
N GLU A 147 -8.31 12.51 -2.58
CA GLU A 147 -8.43 11.15 -3.13
C GLU A 147 -7.36 10.90 -4.21
N SER A 148 -7.16 11.87 -5.11
CA SER A 148 -6.13 11.80 -6.15
C SER A 148 -4.72 11.72 -5.56
N GLN A 149 -4.43 12.49 -4.51
CA GLN A 149 -3.16 12.42 -3.78
C GLN A 149 -2.96 11.05 -3.10
N ARG A 150 -3.98 10.52 -2.41
CA ARG A 150 -3.92 9.19 -1.77
C ARG A 150 -3.61 8.08 -2.77
N LYS A 151 -4.29 8.11 -3.92
CA LYS A 151 -4.04 7.17 -5.03
C LYS A 151 -2.63 7.31 -5.59
N LEU A 152 -2.16 8.54 -5.81
CA LEU A 152 -0.84 8.82 -6.37
C LEU A 152 0.31 8.38 -5.45
N LEU A 153 0.12 8.55 -4.14
CA LEU A 153 1.07 8.16 -3.09
C LEU A 153 0.94 6.69 -2.67
N GLY A 154 -0.09 5.98 -3.14
CA GLY A 154 -0.32 4.58 -2.77
C GLY A 154 -0.72 4.39 -1.30
N LEU A 155 -1.27 5.42 -0.65
CA LEU A 155 -1.74 5.34 0.75
C LEU A 155 -2.88 4.35 0.93
N ASP A 156 -3.59 4.03 -0.16
CA ASP A 156 -4.68 3.07 -0.18
C ASP A 156 -4.21 1.65 -0.59
N ALA A 157 -2.90 1.44 -0.77
CA ALA A 157 -2.38 0.13 -1.15
C ALA A 157 -2.50 -0.86 0.04
N PRO A 158 -2.98 -2.09 -0.20
CA PRO A 158 -3.08 -3.09 0.85
C PRO A 158 -1.68 -3.39 1.41
N THR A 159 -1.48 -3.11 2.69
CA THR A 159 -0.23 -3.46 3.38
C THR A 159 -0.26 -4.96 3.63
N LYS A 160 0.64 -5.71 3.01
CA LYS A 160 0.81 -7.13 3.33
C LYS A 160 1.42 -7.23 4.73
N VAL A 161 0.67 -7.79 5.66
CA VAL A 161 1.19 -8.18 6.97
C VAL A 161 1.68 -9.61 6.84
N ASP A 162 3.00 -9.82 6.94
CA ASP A 162 3.55 -11.15 7.14
C ASP A 162 3.22 -11.59 8.57
N ALA A 163 2.06 -12.22 8.74
CA ALA A 163 1.69 -12.88 9.98
C ALA A 163 2.25 -14.31 9.93
N GLN A 164 3.25 -14.60 10.76
CA GLN A 164 3.60 -15.98 11.09
C GLN A 164 2.50 -16.53 11.99
N VAL A 165 1.50 -17.17 11.37
CA VAL A 165 0.48 -17.94 12.08
C VAL A 165 1.11 -19.27 12.45
N THR A 166 1.59 -19.37 13.69
CA THR A 166 1.96 -20.67 14.25
C THR A 166 0.67 -21.36 14.69
N GLU A 167 0.20 -22.31 13.90
CA GLU A 167 -0.88 -23.20 14.32
C GLU A 167 -0.34 -24.11 15.41
N VAL A 168 -0.78 -23.89 16.65
CA VAL A 168 -0.53 -24.85 17.75
C VAL A 168 -1.46 -26.02 17.51
N THR A 169 -0.89 -27.14 17.09
CA THR A 169 -1.68 -28.36 16.84
C THR A 169 -1.96 -29.07 18.15
N GLN A 170 -2.96 -29.96 18.15
CA GLN A 170 -3.29 -30.77 19.33
C GLN A 170 -2.13 -31.70 19.74
N GLN A 171 -1.31 -32.12 18.77
CA GLN A 171 -0.09 -32.89 19.00
C GLN A 171 0.94 -32.08 19.78
N ASP A 172 1.02 -30.76 19.57
CA ASP A 172 1.95 -29.89 20.30
C ASP A 172 1.54 -29.74 21.77
N ILE A 173 0.23 -29.73 22.05
CA ILE A 173 -0.32 -29.69 23.41
C ILE A 173 0.01 -31.01 24.13
N GLU A 174 -0.25 -32.15 23.49
CA GLU A 174 0.07 -33.47 24.04
C GLU A 174 1.58 -33.65 24.29
N LEU A 175 2.42 -33.15 23.39
CA LEU A 175 3.87 -33.18 23.56
C LEU A 175 4.32 -32.33 24.76
N GLN A 176 3.70 -31.16 24.96
CA GLN A 176 3.97 -30.31 26.12
C GLN A 176 3.55 -30.96 27.44
N GLU A 177 2.41 -31.66 27.45
CA GLU A 177 1.94 -32.41 28.62
C GLU A 177 2.87 -33.57 28.94
N MET A 178 3.30 -34.33 27.92
CA MET A 178 4.26 -35.42 28.08
C MET A 178 5.62 -34.94 28.61
N LEU A 179 6.10 -33.78 28.14
CA LEU A 179 7.33 -33.16 28.66
C LEU A 179 7.19 -32.70 30.12
N ARG A 180 6.01 -32.24 30.55
CA ARG A 180 5.75 -31.89 31.95
C ARG A 180 5.76 -33.13 32.84
N GLU A 181 5.10 -34.20 32.40
CA GLU A 181 5.08 -35.47 33.14
C GLU A 181 6.48 -36.10 33.25
N ALA A 182 7.24 -36.11 32.16
CA ALA A 182 8.60 -36.65 32.16
C ALA A 182 9.51 -35.89 33.13
N LYS A 183 9.44 -34.54 33.13
CA LYS A 183 10.20 -33.72 34.08
C LYS A 183 9.78 -33.97 35.54
N ALA A 184 8.49 -34.14 35.81
CA ALA A 184 8.01 -34.44 37.15
C ALA A 184 8.51 -35.80 37.66
N LYS A 185 8.55 -36.83 36.79
CA LYS A 185 9.07 -38.16 37.16
C LYS A 185 10.57 -38.13 37.45
N VAL A 186 11.35 -37.45 36.61
CA VAL A 186 12.80 -37.30 36.82
C VAL A 186 13.08 -36.57 38.15
N GLN A 187 12.32 -35.52 38.47
CA GLN A 187 12.49 -34.82 39.75
C GLN A 187 12.19 -35.69 40.98
N ILE A 188 11.19 -36.58 40.89
CA ILE A 188 10.86 -37.51 41.98
C ILE A 188 11.96 -38.58 42.13
N GLU A 189 12.50 -39.08 41.03
CA GLU A 189 13.61 -40.05 41.06
C GLU A 189 14.89 -39.41 41.61
N GLU A 190 15.22 -38.18 41.20
CA GLU A 190 16.34 -37.42 41.75
C GLU A 190 16.18 -37.19 43.26
N GLN A 191 15.00 -36.81 43.73
CA GLN A 191 14.71 -36.66 45.16
C GLN A 191 14.86 -37.98 45.93
N ARG A 192 14.41 -39.11 45.36
CA ARG A 192 14.59 -40.43 45.99
C ARG A 192 16.05 -40.87 46.07
N ILE A 193 16.86 -40.52 45.07
CA ILE A 193 18.30 -40.82 45.08
C ILE A 193 19.01 -39.96 46.14
N ILE A 194 18.61 -38.70 46.28
CA ILE A 194 19.14 -37.79 47.31
C ILE A 194 18.75 -38.28 48.72
N ASP A 195 17.50 -38.68 48.93
CA ASP A 195 17.02 -39.15 50.24
C ASP A 195 17.55 -40.56 50.58
N GLY A 196 17.75 -41.43 49.59
CA GLY A 196 18.30 -42.78 49.76
C GLY A 196 19.81 -42.83 49.99
N GLY A 197 20.54 -41.72 49.76
CA GLY A 197 21.98 -41.60 49.99
C GLY A 197 22.38 -41.27 51.44
N ASN A 198 21.42 -41.09 52.35
CA ASN A 198 21.64 -40.73 53.76
C ASN A 198 21.19 -41.85 54.73
N SER A 199 21.52 -43.12 54.43
CA SER A 199 21.39 -44.26 55.35
C SER A 199 22.74 -44.92 55.60
#